data_AF-A0A9J7BRT1-F1
#
_entry.id   AF-A0A9J7BRT1-F1
#
_cell.length_a   1.000
_cell.length_b   1.000
_cell.length_c   1.000
_cell.angle_alpha   90.00
_cell.angle_beta   90.00
_cell.angle_gamma   90.00
#
_symmetry.space_group_name_H-M   'P 1'
#
loop_
_entity.id
_entity.type
_entity.pdbx_description
1 polymer ?
#
loop_
_entity_poly.entity_id
_entity_poly.type
_entity_poly.pdbx_seq_one_letter_code
_entity_poly.pdbx_strand_id
1 'polypeptide(L)'
;MKINLSNLTLPTKLTIAGLIGCALAIWVQWVSGDASYPKFPPGPVFFIAVAAIVAFAARWWWTPLMGSLIALLVTTGWFARLPRNMQHLTHPGSIGHFAPGIFLGMLAQILSLLLADVAGLVATVVNYRQREHGTDSPKMVLRFFGAIFVLMGVVVVASRLHSDRYHNMMHMVWGALAVGASFLSLKAAKLYCIGSGFFYLTLAVLGLSLGDSAAGKAWQAGPMLLHTGDHIFHLALGGVFFGFGLISGRERRYQEKPA
;
A
#
# COMPACT_ATOMS: atom_id res chain seq x y z
N MET A 1 -28.06 -0.09 8.14
CA MET A 1 -27.44 -1.39 8.49
C MET A 1 -26.45 -1.14 9.62
N LYS A 2 -26.68 -1.71 10.82
CA LYS A 2 -25.75 -1.56 11.96
C LYS A 2 -24.50 -2.42 11.71
N ILE A 3 -23.32 -1.82 11.73
CA ILE A 3 -22.05 -2.55 11.61
C ILE A 3 -21.72 -3.13 12.98
N ASN A 4 -21.69 -4.46 13.10
CA ASN A 4 -21.28 -5.11 14.33
C ASN A 4 -19.79 -5.47 14.26
N LEU A 5 -18.94 -4.67 14.92
CA LEU A 5 -17.49 -4.87 14.95
C LEU A 5 -17.07 -6.20 15.62
N SER A 6 -17.94 -6.80 16.44
CA SER A 6 -17.67 -8.11 17.04
C SER A 6 -17.56 -9.22 16.00
N ASN A 7 -18.26 -9.07 14.86
CA ASN A 7 -18.35 -10.07 13.79
C ASN A 7 -17.18 -10.03 12.80
N LEU A 8 -16.22 -9.10 12.98
CA LEU A 8 -15.02 -9.08 12.17
C LEU A 8 -14.20 -10.35 12.39
N THR A 9 -13.63 -10.89 11.32
CA THR A 9 -12.67 -11.99 11.40
C THR A 9 -11.47 -11.58 12.25
N LEU A 10 -10.87 -12.53 12.99
CA LEU A 10 -9.70 -12.24 13.82
C LEU A 10 -8.57 -11.54 13.03
N PRO A 11 -8.20 -11.97 11.79
CA PRO A 11 -7.22 -11.26 10.98
C PRO A 11 -7.61 -9.81 10.66
N THR A 12 -8.89 -9.51 10.44
CA THR A 12 -9.36 -8.13 10.21
C THR A 12 -9.16 -7.27 11.47
N LYS A 13 -9.49 -7.82 12.65
CA LYS A 13 -9.24 -7.14 13.94
C LYS A 13 -7.76 -6.87 14.17
N LEU A 14 -6.90 -7.84 13.86
CA LEU A 14 -5.45 -7.69 13.96
C LEU A 14 -4.90 -6.65 12.97
N THR A 15 -5.46 -6.56 11.76
CA THR A 15 -5.12 -5.51 10.78
C THR A 15 -5.41 -4.12 11.37
N ILE A 16 -6.61 -3.94 11.92
CA ILE A 16 -7.03 -2.68 12.57
C ILE A 16 -6.11 -2.36 13.76
N ALA A 17 -5.83 -3.35 14.61
CA ALA A 17 -4.96 -3.19 15.77
C ALA A 17 -3.53 -2.80 15.37
N GLY A 18 -2.98 -3.41 14.31
CA GLY A 18 -1.67 -3.03 13.77
C GLY A 18 -1.64 -1.60 13.23
N LEU A 19 -2.67 -1.16 12.49
CA LEU A 19 -2.75 0.22 12.01
C LEU A 19 -2.83 1.23 13.17
N ILE A 20 -3.66 0.96 14.19
CA ILE A 20 -3.76 1.80 15.39
C ILE A 20 -2.44 1.79 16.16
N GLY A 21 -1.84 0.63 16.36
CA GLY A 21 -0.53 0.48 17.02
C GLY A 21 0.56 1.29 16.32
N CYS A 22 0.58 1.30 14.99
CA CYS A 22 1.50 2.10 14.21
C CYS A 22 1.28 3.60 14.41
N ALA A 23 0.02 4.06 14.46
CA ALA A 23 -0.31 5.45 14.73
C ALA A 23 0.20 5.89 16.12
N LEU A 24 -0.07 5.08 17.15
CA LEU A 24 0.39 5.34 18.52
C LEU A 24 1.93 5.36 18.60
N ALA A 25 2.59 4.40 17.95
CA ALA A 25 4.05 4.31 17.92
C ALA A 25 4.72 5.55 17.31
N ILE A 26 4.15 6.13 16.26
CA ILE A 26 4.63 7.39 15.67
C ILE A 26 4.39 8.57 16.61
N TRP A 27 3.24 8.64 17.29
CA TRP A 27 3.01 9.68 18.30
C TRP A 27 3.98 9.59 19.47
N VAL A 28 4.32 8.37 19.93
CA VAL A 28 5.33 8.18 20.96
C VAL A 28 6.68 8.75 20.52
N GLN A 29 7.14 8.47 19.29
CA GLN A 29 8.37 9.07 18.74
C GLN A 29 8.29 10.59 18.69
N TRP A 30 7.17 11.13 18.22
CA TRP A 30 6.95 12.59 18.13
C TRP A 30 7.00 13.28 19.51
N VAL A 31 6.25 12.77 20.49
CA VAL A 31 6.24 13.33 21.86
C VAL A 31 7.60 13.15 22.55
N SER A 32 8.39 12.17 22.13
CA SER A 32 9.77 11.95 22.60
C SER A 32 10.80 12.91 21.98
N GLY A 33 10.37 13.80 21.08
CA GLY A 33 11.22 14.81 20.45
C GLY A 33 12.09 14.29 19.31
N ASP A 34 11.63 13.26 18.59
CA ASP A 34 12.31 12.81 17.37
C ASP A 34 12.33 13.91 16.30
N ALA A 35 13.53 14.31 15.88
CA ALA A 35 13.75 15.36 14.89
C ALA A 35 13.15 15.05 13.50
N SER A 36 12.80 13.79 13.22
CA SER A 36 12.06 13.37 12.03
C SER A 36 10.62 13.91 12.00
N TYR A 37 10.09 14.33 13.17
CA TYR A 37 8.74 14.83 13.34
C TYR A 37 8.75 16.25 13.99
N PRO A 38 9.28 17.28 13.31
CA PRO A 38 9.38 18.63 13.89
C PRO A 38 8.00 19.31 14.09
N LYS A 39 6.95 18.76 13.49
CA LYS A 39 5.56 19.20 13.59
C LYS A 39 4.66 18.00 13.79
N PHE A 40 3.41 18.24 14.19
CA PHE A 40 2.40 17.21 14.33
C PHE A 40 2.37 16.30 13.09
N PRO A 41 2.74 15.01 13.20
CA PRO A 41 2.89 14.15 12.05
C PRO A 41 1.50 13.82 11.46
N PRO A 42 1.29 13.96 10.15
CA PRO A 42 0.02 13.56 9.52
C PRO A 42 -0.15 12.03 9.46
N GLY A 43 0.94 11.27 9.57
CA GLY A 43 0.96 9.81 9.47
C GLY A 43 -0.03 9.10 10.41
N PRO A 44 0.00 9.35 11.73
CA PRO A 44 -0.96 8.77 12.68
C PRO A 44 -2.42 8.98 12.28
N VAL A 45 -2.79 10.19 11.85
CA VAL A 45 -4.16 10.49 11.41
C VAL A 45 -4.55 9.63 10.21
N PHE A 46 -3.62 9.47 9.26
CA PHE A 46 -3.83 8.62 8.10
C PHE A 46 -4.01 7.14 8.48
N PHE A 47 -3.18 6.61 9.38
CA PHE A 47 -3.32 5.23 9.88
C PHE A 47 -4.66 4.99 10.58
N ILE A 48 -5.11 5.93 11.41
CA ILE A 48 -6.42 5.85 12.07
C ILE A 48 -7.57 5.92 11.05
N ALA A 49 -7.46 6.79 10.04
CA ALA A 49 -8.46 6.88 8.97
C ALA A 49 -8.58 5.56 8.20
N VAL A 50 -7.44 4.92 7.87
CA VAL A 50 -7.41 3.62 7.20
C VAL A 50 -7.96 2.53 8.12
N ALA A 51 -7.60 2.52 9.40
CA ALA A 51 -8.14 1.57 10.37
C ALA A 51 -9.67 1.68 10.47
N ALA A 52 -10.21 2.90 10.47
CA ALA A 52 -11.64 3.15 10.42
C ALA A 52 -12.26 2.64 9.12
N ILE A 53 -11.63 2.89 7.96
CA ILE A 53 -12.07 2.31 6.69
C ILE A 53 -12.11 0.79 6.80
N VAL A 54 -11.03 0.12 7.22
CA VAL A 54 -11.00 -1.35 7.36
C VAL A 54 -12.14 -1.84 8.27
N ALA A 55 -12.38 -1.17 9.40
CA ALA A 55 -13.42 -1.54 10.35
C ALA A 55 -14.85 -1.38 9.80
N PHE A 56 -15.17 -0.22 9.21
CA PHE A 56 -16.52 0.10 8.76
C PHE A 56 -16.83 -0.41 7.34
N ALA A 57 -15.80 -0.65 6.55
CA ALA A 57 -15.89 -1.12 5.18
C ALA A 57 -15.72 -2.64 5.07
N ALA A 58 -15.49 -3.36 6.19
CA ALA A 58 -15.22 -4.80 6.25
C ALA A 58 -16.21 -5.71 5.50
N ARG A 59 -17.41 -5.21 5.21
CA ARG A 59 -18.36 -5.91 4.32
C ARG A 59 -17.75 -6.20 2.94
N TRP A 60 -16.78 -5.41 2.49
CA TRP A 60 -16.04 -5.63 1.26
C TRP A 60 -14.76 -6.41 1.57
N TRP A 61 -14.62 -7.58 0.94
CA TRP A 61 -13.56 -8.54 1.25
C TRP A 61 -12.13 -7.98 1.11
N TRP A 62 -11.96 -6.96 0.28
CA TRP A 62 -10.65 -6.35 -0.03
C TRP A 62 -10.27 -5.24 0.93
N THR A 63 -11.13 -4.75 1.82
CA THR A 63 -10.76 -3.60 2.65
C THR A 63 -9.56 -3.85 3.55
N PRO A 64 -9.33 -5.05 4.13
CA PRO A 64 -8.10 -5.32 4.86
C PRO A 64 -6.83 -5.20 4.00
N LEU A 65 -6.94 -5.38 2.67
CA LEU A 65 -5.83 -5.17 1.74
C LEU A 65 -5.33 -3.73 1.79
N MET A 66 -6.20 -2.73 2.02
CA MET A 66 -5.76 -1.35 2.20
C MET A 66 -4.81 -1.20 3.39
N GLY A 67 -5.13 -1.87 4.50
CA GLY A 67 -4.30 -1.88 5.69
C GLY A 67 -2.92 -2.48 5.40
N SER A 68 -2.90 -3.62 4.71
CA SER A 68 -1.64 -4.26 4.30
C SER A 68 -0.83 -3.39 3.34
N LEU A 69 -1.44 -2.85 2.29
CA LEU A 69 -0.74 -2.01 1.30
C LEU A 69 -0.11 -0.78 1.93
N ILE A 70 -0.79 -0.14 2.88
CA ILE A 70 -0.26 1.03 3.58
C ILE A 70 0.85 0.62 4.55
N ALA A 71 0.70 -0.50 5.24
CA ALA A 71 1.75 -1.04 6.09
C ALA A 71 3.01 -1.39 5.28
N LEU A 72 2.84 -2.03 4.12
CA LEU A 72 3.89 -2.36 3.18
C LEU A 72 4.56 -1.10 2.60
N LEU A 73 3.77 -0.09 2.20
CA LEU A 73 4.30 1.19 1.72
C LEU A 73 5.15 1.90 2.78
N VAL A 74 4.70 1.93 4.02
CA VAL A 74 5.45 2.59 5.10
C VAL A 74 6.69 1.79 5.47
N THR A 75 6.59 0.46 5.50
CA THR A 75 7.74 -0.44 5.72
C THR A 75 8.79 -0.26 4.63
N THR A 76 8.38 -0.20 3.36
CA THR A 76 9.30 0.00 2.24
C THR A 76 9.94 1.38 2.26
N GLY A 77 9.18 2.43 2.55
CA GLY A 77 9.70 3.78 2.78
C GLY A 77 10.70 3.85 3.95
N TRP A 78 10.52 3.01 4.96
CA TRP A 78 11.47 2.86 6.05
C TRP A 78 12.79 2.23 5.60
N PHE A 79 12.73 1.13 4.83
CA PHE A 79 13.92 0.48 4.27
C PHE A 79 14.68 1.39 3.29
N ALA A 80 13.98 2.21 2.52
CA ALA A 80 14.59 3.18 1.62
C ALA A 80 15.45 4.24 2.35
N ARG A 81 15.29 4.38 3.67
CA ARG A 81 16.03 5.35 4.51
C ARG A 81 16.93 4.65 5.54
N LEU A 82 17.32 3.39 5.30
CA LEU A 82 17.95 2.51 6.27
C LEU A 82 19.11 3.12 7.07
N PRO A 83 20.10 3.84 6.48
CA PRO A 83 21.21 4.35 7.28
C PRO A 83 20.76 5.36 8.35
N ARG A 84 19.80 6.22 8.00
CA ARG A 84 19.23 7.20 8.94
C ARG A 84 18.29 6.52 9.94
N ASN A 85 17.45 5.62 9.47
CA ASN A 85 16.45 4.98 10.31
C ASN A 85 17.05 4.01 11.34
N MET A 86 18.19 3.39 11.02
CA MET A 86 18.94 2.54 11.96
C MET A 86 19.48 3.32 13.15
N GLN A 87 19.66 4.65 13.04
CA GLN A 87 20.08 5.47 14.17
C GLN A 87 19.04 5.44 15.30
N HIS A 88 17.73 5.38 14.99
CA HIS A 88 16.68 5.29 16.01
C HIS A 88 16.76 4.00 16.84
N LEU A 89 17.34 2.93 16.27
CA LEU A 89 17.50 1.65 16.94
C LEU A 89 18.85 1.50 17.66
N THR A 90 19.91 2.11 17.12
CA THR A 90 21.29 1.91 17.60
C THR A 90 21.80 3.06 18.47
N HIS A 91 21.36 4.29 18.20
CA HIS A 91 21.80 5.51 18.87
C HIS A 91 20.62 6.45 19.16
N PRO A 92 19.53 5.99 19.81
CA PRO A 92 18.33 6.82 20.00
C PRO A 92 18.59 8.12 20.78
N GLY A 93 19.63 8.16 21.63
CA GLY A 93 20.03 9.35 22.37
C GLY A 93 20.68 10.46 21.54
N SER A 94 21.08 10.19 20.29
CA SER A 94 21.64 11.22 19.41
C SER A 94 20.58 11.92 18.54
N ILE A 95 19.30 11.53 18.63
CA ILE A 95 18.24 11.97 17.71
C ILE A 95 17.22 12.89 18.37
N GLY A 96 16.99 12.72 19.67
CA GLY A 96 16.00 13.52 20.39
C GLY A 96 16.18 13.48 21.90
N HIS A 97 15.23 14.10 22.59
CA HIS A 97 15.34 14.40 24.01
C HIS A 97 15.08 13.17 24.90
N PHE A 98 14.25 12.24 24.44
CA PHE A 98 13.90 11.03 25.21
C PHE A 98 14.19 9.75 24.42
N ALA A 99 15.42 9.27 24.53
CA ALA A 99 15.91 8.08 23.83
C ALA A 99 15.04 6.82 23.99
N PRO A 100 14.54 6.46 25.19
CA PRO A 100 13.72 5.26 25.36
C PRO A 100 12.42 5.32 24.56
N GLY A 101 11.77 6.49 24.48
CA GLY A 101 10.52 6.65 23.74
C GLY A 101 10.72 6.57 22.23
N ILE A 102 11.81 7.14 21.71
CA ILE A 102 12.18 7.00 20.29
C ILE A 102 12.43 5.53 19.95
N PHE A 103 13.23 4.83 20.77
CA PHE A 103 13.54 3.42 20.56
C PHE A 103 12.29 2.52 20.63
N LEU A 104 11.50 2.65 21.70
CA LEU A 104 10.29 1.85 21.91
C LEU A 104 9.23 2.16 20.84
N GLY A 105 9.08 3.42 20.47
CA GLY A 105 8.18 3.83 19.40
C GLY A 105 8.61 3.26 18.04
N MET A 106 9.90 3.29 17.71
CA MET A 106 10.42 2.68 16.48
C MET A 106 10.18 1.16 16.45
N LEU A 107 10.49 0.45 17.55
CA LEU A 107 10.26 -0.99 17.66
C LEU A 107 8.76 -1.33 17.54
N ALA A 108 7.90 -0.60 18.27
CA ALA A 108 6.45 -0.78 18.21
C ALA A 108 5.90 -0.50 16.81
N GLN A 109 6.43 0.50 16.10
CA GLN A 109 6.05 0.82 14.73
C GLN A 109 6.36 -0.34 13.77
N ILE A 110 7.57 -0.90 13.82
CA ILE A 110 7.95 -2.05 12.96
C ILE A 110 7.01 -3.23 13.22
N LEU A 111 6.82 -3.61 14.49
CA LEU A 111 5.96 -4.74 14.85
C LEU A 111 4.51 -4.52 14.41
N SER A 112 4.01 -3.30 14.58
CA SER A 112 2.65 -2.92 14.18
C SER A 112 2.45 -2.94 12.67
N LEU A 113 3.44 -2.50 11.89
CA LEU A 113 3.42 -2.57 10.43
C LEU A 113 3.43 -4.02 9.95
N LEU A 114 4.31 -4.87 10.51
CA LEU A 114 4.35 -6.29 10.17
C LEU A 114 3.03 -6.99 10.51
N LEU A 115 2.44 -6.69 11.66
CA LEU A 115 1.13 -7.21 12.06
C LEU A 115 0.04 -6.78 11.06
N ALA A 116 -0.03 -5.48 10.74
CA ALA A 116 -1.03 -4.96 9.81
C ALA A 116 -0.88 -5.54 8.39
N ASP A 117 0.35 -5.76 7.93
CA ASP A 117 0.64 -6.33 6.63
C ASP A 117 0.20 -7.79 6.54
N VAL A 118 0.75 -8.66 7.40
CA VAL A 118 0.44 -10.09 7.40
C VAL A 118 -1.04 -10.33 7.69
N ALA A 119 -1.60 -9.67 8.71
CA ALA A 119 -3.01 -9.84 9.05
C ALA A 119 -3.94 -9.30 7.95
N GLY A 120 -3.57 -8.20 7.29
CA GLY A 120 -4.35 -7.61 6.19
C GLY A 120 -4.41 -8.52 4.96
N LEU A 121 -3.29 -9.14 4.61
CA LEU A 121 -3.24 -10.14 3.54
C LEU A 121 -4.07 -11.38 3.88
N VAL A 122 -3.89 -11.95 5.08
CA VAL A 122 -4.65 -13.12 5.54
C VAL A 122 -6.15 -12.80 5.59
N ALA A 123 -6.54 -11.65 6.15
CA ALA A 123 -7.93 -11.21 6.19
C ALA A 123 -8.53 -11.09 4.80
N THR A 124 -7.76 -10.54 3.84
CA THR A 124 -8.20 -10.42 2.44
C THR A 124 -8.47 -11.80 1.83
N VAL A 125 -7.58 -12.77 2.03
CA VAL A 125 -7.75 -14.14 1.52
C VAL A 125 -8.93 -14.85 2.17
N VAL A 126 -9.07 -14.75 3.50
CA VAL A 126 -10.19 -15.36 4.25
C VAL A 126 -11.51 -14.77 3.78
N ASN A 127 -11.62 -13.45 3.73
CA ASN A 127 -12.84 -12.76 3.32
C ASN A 127 -13.17 -13.02 1.84
N TYR A 128 -12.15 -13.18 0.98
CA TYR A 128 -12.34 -13.55 -0.41
C TYR A 128 -12.94 -14.96 -0.54
N ARG A 129 -12.35 -15.95 0.16
CA ARG A 129 -12.82 -17.35 0.13
C ARG A 129 -14.22 -17.54 0.69
N GLN A 130 -14.64 -16.69 1.62
CA GLN A 130 -15.98 -16.73 2.19
C GLN A 130 -17.07 -16.16 1.26
N ARG A 131 -16.70 -15.53 0.15
CA ARG A 131 -17.68 -15.01 -0.81
C ARG A 131 -17.99 -16.02 -1.90
N GLU A 132 -19.27 -16.37 -2.03
CA GLU A 132 -19.81 -17.19 -3.12
C GLU A 132 -19.70 -16.53 -4.51
N HIS A 133 -19.41 -15.22 -4.58
CA HIS A 133 -19.31 -14.44 -5.82
C HIS A 133 -17.94 -13.79 -6.01
N GLY A 134 -16.92 -14.58 -6.34
CA GLY A 134 -15.56 -14.13 -6.70
C GLY A 134 -15.41 -13.46 -8.07
N THR A 135 -16.49 -13.24 -8.82
CA THR A 135 -16.43 -12.84 -10.23
C THR A 135 -16.04 -11.38 -10.48
N ASP A 136 -16.06 -10.51 -9.47
CA ASP A 136 -15.82 -9.06 -9.63
C ASP A 136 -14.47 -8.58 -9.11
N SER A 137 -13.56 -9.48 -8.69
CA SER A 137 -12.33 -9.09 -8.01
C SER A 137 -11.37 -8.23 -8.86
N PRO A 138 -11.08 -8.52 -10.16
CA PRO A 138 -10.23 -7.64 -10.97
C PRO A 138 -10.86 -6.26 -11.14
N LYS A 139 -12.18 -6.21 -11.39
CA LYS A 139 -12.88 -4.95 -11.63
C LYS A 139 -12.80 -4.04 -10.40
N MET A 140 -12.97 -4.58 -9.20
CA MET A 140 -12.84 -3.78 -7.99
C MET A 140 -11.40 -3.29 -7.75
N VAL A 141 -10.40 -4.15 -7.94
CA VAL A 141 -8.98 -3.76 -7.83
C VAL A 141 -8.68 -2.59 -8.78
N LEU A 142 -9.14 -2.67 -10.02
CA LEU A 142 -8.97 -1.60 -11.01
C LEU A 142 -9.68 -0.30 -10.63
N ARG A 143 -10.91 -0.35 -10.11
CA ARG A 143 -11.62 0.85 -9.63
C ARG A 143 -10.87 1.51 -8.49
N PHE A 144 -10.46 0.71 -7.51
CA PHE A 144 -9.86 1.21 -6.29
C PHE A 144 -8.51 1.88 -6.56
N PHE A 145 -7.56 1.13 -7.14
CA PHE A 145 -6.24 1.69 -7.46
C PHE A 145 -6.31 2.74 -8.57
N GLY A 146 -7.18 2.54 -9.57
CA GLY A 146 -7.39 3.51 -10.62
C GLY A 146 -7.87 4.86 -10.08
N ALA A 147 -8.84 4.85 -9.16
CA ALA A 147 -9.32 6.06 -8.50
C ALA A 147 -8.23 6.73 -7.65
N ILE A 148 -7.43 5.95 -6.90
CA ILE A 148 -6.31 6.49 -6.12
C ILE A 148 -5.30 7.19 -7.02
N PHE A 149 -4.94 6.58 -8.14
CA PHE A 149 -3.98 7.15 -9.08
C PHE A 149 -4.47 8.42 -9.77
N VAL A 150 -5.74 8.44 -10.17
CA VAL A 150 -6.36 9.67 -10.69
C VAL A 150 -6.36 10.76 -9.63
N LEU A 151 -6.81 10.45 -8.42
CA LEU A 151 -6.89 11.42 -7.32
C LEU A 151 -5.50 11.98 -6.96
N MET A 152 -4.51 11.11 -6.81
CA MET A 152 -3.13 11.50 -6.50
C MET A 152 -2.55 12.38 -7.62
N GLY A 153 -2.75 12.00 -8.88
CA GLY A 153 -2.33 12.79 -10.04
C GLY A 153 -2.96 14.19 -10.04
N VAL A 154 -4.27 14.29 -9.81
CA VAL A 154 -4.99 15.56 -9.71
C VAL A 154 -4.45 16.42 -8.56
N VAL A 155 -4.24 15.84 -7.39
CA VAL A 155 -3.70 16.55 -6.22
C VAL A 155 -2.30 17.09 -6.51
N VAL A 156 -1.41 16.29 -7.09
CA VAL A 156 -0.04 16.71 -7.46
C VAL A 156 -0.07 17.87 -8.47
N VAL A 157 -0.88 17.76 -9.52
CA VAL A 157 -1.00 18.80 -10.54
C VAL A 157 -1.56 20.10 -9.93
N ALA A 158 -2.60 20.00 -9.11
CA ALA A 158 -3.25 21.16 -8.49
C ALA A 158 -2.35 21.85 -7.45
N SER A 159 -1.61 21.08 -6.67
CA SER A 159 -0.72 21.58 -5.61
C SER A 159 0.63 22.09 -6.12
N ARG A 160 0.94 21.90 -7.42
CA ARG A 160 2.24 22.25 -8.03
C ARG A 160 3.43 21.66 -7.27
N LEU A 161 3.24 20.50 -6.63
CA LEU A 161 4.33 19.81 -5.94
C LEU A 161 5.45 19.47 -6.93
N HIS A 162 6.69 19.61 -6.50
CA HIS A 162 7.90 19.36 -7.30
C HIS A 162 8.16 17.87 -7.58
N SER A 163 7.17 17.00 -7.37
CA SER A 163 7.28 15.61 -7.81
C SER A 163 7.34 15.54 -9.34
N ASP A 164 8.03 14.54 -9.87
CA ASP A 164 8.20 14.37 -11.31
C ASP A 164 6.83 14.41 -12.02
N ARG A 165 6.62 15.47 -12.82
CA ARG A 165 5.32 15.74 -13.45
C ARG A 165 4.95 14.63 -14.44
N TYR A 166 5.92 14.07 -15.14
CA TYR A 166 5.68 13.05 -16.16
C TYR A 166 5.33 11.71 -15.53
N HIS A 167 6.01 11.35 -14.44
CA HIS A 167 5.72 10.17 -13.65
C HIS A 167 4.31 10.22 -13.04
N ASN A 168 3.92 11.38 -12.50
CA ASN A 168 2.56 11.57 -11.98
C ASN A 168 1.50 11.58 -13.09
N MET A 169 1.80 12.19 -14.23
CA MET A 169 0.92 12.16 -15.41
C MET A 169 0.71 10.71 -15.88
N MET A 170 1.79 9.91 -15.93
CA MET A 170 1.71 8.49 -16.27
C MET A 170 0.78 7.76 -15.30
N HIS A 171 0.96 7.93 -13.99
CA HIS A 171 0.06 7.33 -13.01
C HIS A 171 -1.39 7.78 -13.17
N MET A 172 -1.65 9.07 -13.42
CA MET A 172 -3.00 9.59 -13.64
C MET A 172 -3.67 8.96 -14.87
N VAL A 173 -2.97 8.91 -16.00
CA VAL A 173 -3.47 8.30 -17.25
C VAL A 173 -3.70 6.81 -17.05
N TRP A 174 -2.75 6.11 -16.43
CA TRP A 174 -2.89 4.68 -16.12
C TRP A 174 -4.06 4.42 -15.18
N GLY A 175 -4.25 5.29 -14.18
CA GLY A 175 -5.38 5.22 -13.25
C GLY A 175 -6.73 5.39 -13.95
N ALA A 176 -6.85 6.35 -14.86
CA ALA A 176 -8.07 6.58 -15.63
C ALA A 176 -8.39 5.38 -16.53
N LEU A 177 -7.37 4.81 -17.19
CA LEU A 177 -7.51 3.60 -17.98
C LEU A 177 -7.92 2.39 -17.13
N ALA A 178 -7.38 2.24 -15.92
CA ALA A 178 -7.79 1.19 -14.98
C ALA A 178 -9.27 1.34 -14.59
N VAL A 179 -9.72 2.55 -14.24
CA VAL A 179 -11.13 2.82 -13.96
C VAL A 179 -12.00 2.45 -15.17
N GLY A 180 -11.64 2.87 -16.39
CA GLY A 180 -12.35 2.52 -17.61
C GLY A 180 -12.42 1.00 -17.85
N ALA A 181 -11.29 0.29 -17.73
CA ALA A 181 -11.21 -1.16 -17.89
C ALA A 181 -12.08 -1.92 -16.88
N SER A 182 -12.34 -1.34 -15.70
CA SER A 182 -13.22 -1.94 -14.69
C SER A 182 -14.71 -2.03 -15.09
N PHE A 183 -15.12 -1.26 -16.10
CA PHE A 183 -16.48 -1.29 -16.65
C PHE A 183 -16.62 -2.23 -17.86
N LEU A 184 -15.50 -2.76 -18.37
CA LEU A 184 -15.49 -3.70 -19.48
C LEU A 184 -15.79 -5.14 -19.03
N SER A 185 -15.58 -6.10 -19.93
CA SER A 185 -15.71 -7.53 -19.61
C SER A 185 -14.72 -7.96 -18.53
N LEU A 186 -15.03 -9.04 -17.81
CA LEU A 186 -14.11 -9.60 -16.82
C LEU A 186 -12.77 -10.02 -17.44
N LYS A 187 -12.78 -10.52 -18.68
CA LYS A 187 -11.57 -10.86 -19.45
C LYS A 187 -10.70 -9.62 -19.67
N ALA A 188 -11.30 -8.49 -20.06
CA ALA A 188 -10.59 -7.23 -20.25
C ALA A 188 -9.99 -6.71 -18.94
N ALA A 189 -10.76 -6.70 -17.85
CA ALA A 189 -10.28 -6.29 -16.53
C ALA A 189 -9.10 -7.17 -16.05
N LYS A 190 -9.22 -8.50 -16.23
CA LYS A 190 -8.15 -9.45 -15.91
C LYS A 190 -6.88 -9.18 -16.72
N LEU A 191 -7.02 -9.02 -18.04
CA LEU A 191 -5.90 -8.74 -18.92
C LEU A 191 -5.21 -7.41 -18.55
N TYR A 192 -6.00 -6.40 -18.21
CA TYR A 192 -5.48 -5.12 -17.75
C TYR A 192 -4.69 -5.25 -16.44
N CYS A 193 -5.20 -6.01 -15.45
CA CYS A 193 -4.45 -6.29 -14.22
C CYS A 193 -3.12 -7.00 -14.51
N ILE A 194 -3.12 -8.04 -15.34
CA ILE A 194 -1.89 -8.77 -15.69
C ILE A 194 -0.88 -7.84 -16.40
N GLY A 195 -1.34 -7.09 -17.41
CA GLY A 195 -0.51 -6.17 -18.17
C GLY A 195 0.06 -5.05 -17.31
N SER A 196 -0.75 -4.45 -16.44
CA SER A 196 -0.30 -3.42 -15.48
C SER A 196 0.69 -4.00 -14.46
N GLY A 197 0.42 -5.21 -13.96
CA GLY A 197 1.31 -5.90 -13.04
C GLY A 197 2.69 -6.12 -13.66
N PHE A 198 2.74 -6.65 -14.89
CA PHE A 198 3.97 -6.84 -15.64
C PHE A 198 4.70 -5.51 -15.91
N PHE A 199 3.98 -4.46 -16.31
CA PHE A 199 4.53 -3.14 -16.57
C PHE A 199 5.21 -2.55 -15.32
N TYR A 200 4.52 -2.53 -14.17
CA TYR A 200 5.08 -2.00 -12.93
C TYR A 200 6.24 -2.84 -12.40
N LEU A 201 6.16 -4.18 -12.47
CA LEU A 201 7.30 -5.05 -12.11
C LEU A 201 8.52 -4.76 -12.99
N THR A 202 8.31 -4.52 -14.29
CA THR A 202 9.41 -4.16 -15.21
C THR A 202 10.05 -2.83 -14.82
N LEU A 203 9.26 -1.79 -14.55
CA LEU A 203 9.79 -0.50 -14.08
C LEU A 203 10.58 -0.64 -12.78
N ALA A 204 10.08 -1.45 -11.84
CA ALA A 204 10.75 -1.72 -10.59
C ALA A 204 12.10 -2.42 -10.77
N VAL A 205 12.12 -3.51 -11.55
CA VAL A 205 13.34 -4.31 -11.80
C VAL A 205 14.38 -3.47 -12.56
N LEU A 206 13.97 -2.74 -13.60
CA LEU A 206 14.88 -1.88 -14.37
C LEU A 206 15.41 -0.74 -13.49
N GLY A 207 14.56 -0.10 -12.69
CA GLY A 207 14.99 0.95 -11.78
C GLY A 207 16.01 0.49 -10.73
N LEU A 208 15.75 -0.63 -10.06
CA LEU A 208 16.67 -1.19 -9.07
C LEU A 208 17.99 -1.67 -9.68
N SER A 209 17.95 -2.17 -10.92
CA SER A 209 19.12 -2.74 -11.59
C SER A 209 19.97 -1.67 -12.29
N LEU A 210 19.33 -0.76 -13.04
CA LEU A 210 19.96 0.24 -13.89
C LEU A 210 20.08 1.62 -13.23
N GLY A 211 19.39 1.85 -12.11
CA GLY A 211 19.44 3.11 -11.39
C GLY A 211 20.85 3.44 -10.89
N ASP A 212 21.18 4.73 -10.93
CA ASP A 212 22.47 5.25 -10.52
C ASP A 212 22.69 5.03 -9.02
N SER A 213 23.69 4.23 -8.66
CA SER A 213 24.04 3.95 -7.27
C SER A 213 24.48 5.20 -6.50
N ALA A 214 25.09 6.19 -7.17
CA ALA A 214 25.48 7.44 -6.54
C ALA A 214 24.26 8.31 -6.20
N ALA A 215 23.19 8.21 -7.00
CA ALA A 215 21.92 8.90 -6.78
C ALA A 215 20.90 8.04 -6.01
N GLY A 216 21.36 7.06 -5.23
CA GLY A 216 20.49 6.18 -4.44
C GLY A 216 19.51 5.40 -5.33
N LYS A 217 20.01 4.80 -6.41
CA LYS A 217 19.27 4.03 -7.42
C LYS A 217 18.16 4.81 -8.13
N ALA A 218 18.30 6.12 -8.26
CA ALA A 218 17.42 6.89 -9.14
C ALA A 218 17.67 6.52 -10.61
N TRP A 219 16.60 6.44 -11.40
CA TRP A 219 16.66 6.07 -12.82
C TRP A 219 15.93 7.10 -13.68
N GLN A 220 16.65 7.66 -14.66
CA GLN A 220 16.09 8.57 -15.66
C GLN A 220 15.57 7.77 -16.86
N ALA A 221 14.26 7.65 -16.97
CA ALA A 221 13.55 7.01 -18.09
C ALA A 221 12.93 8.07 -19.00
N GLY A 222 13.72 8.57 -19.95
CA GLY A 222 13.30 9.68 -20.82
C GLY A 222 13.06 10.95 -20.00
N PRO A 223 11.86 11.57 -20.02
CA PRO A 223 11.57 12.75 -19.22
C PRO A 223 11.23 12.44 -17.75
N MET A 224 11.09 11.16 -17.38
CA MET A 224 10.75 10.74 -16.02
C MET A 224 12.01 10.43 -15.20
N LEU A 225 12.14 11.06 -14.05
CA LEU A 225 13.04 10.70 -12.96
C LEU A 225 12.26 9.84 -11.96
N LEU A 226 12.67 8.58 -11.84
CA LEU A 226 12.11 7.63 -10.89
C LEU A 226 13.10 7.45 -9.75
N HIS A 227 12.68 7.70 -8.52
CA HIS A 227 13.49 7.47 -7.34
C HIS A 227 13.33 6.03 -6.83
N THR A 228 14.23 5.60 -5.94
CA THR A 228 14.13 4.27 -5.29
C THR A 228 12.77 4.02 -4.64
N GLY A 229 12.16 5.05 -4.04
CA GLY A 229 10.82 4.94 -3.48
C GLY A 229 9.79 4.50 -4.53
N ASP A 230 9.89 5.04 -5.75
CA ASP A 230 9.00 4.71 -6.86
C ASP A 230 9.22 3.28 -7.33
N HIS A 231 10.47 2.81 -7.42
CA HIS A 231 10.78 1.44 -7.81
C HIS A 231 10.22 0.42 -6.82
N ILE A 232 10.39 0.66 -5.52
CA ILE A 232 9.86 -0.25 -4.51
C ILE A 232 8.32 -0.22 -4.51
N PHE A 233 7.71 0.95 -4.70
CA PHE A 233 6.27 1.08 -4.84
C PHE A 233 5.75 0.30 -6.07
N HIS A 234 6.42 0.45 -7.22
CA HIS A 234 6.11 -0.30 -8.44
C HIS A 234 6.30 -1.80 -8.26
N LEU A 235 7.29 -2.24 -7.47
CA LEU A 235 7.50 -3.66 -7.17
C LEU A 235 6.30 -4.24 -6.42
N ALA A 236 5.90 -3.58 -5.34
CA ALA A 236 4.76 -3.99 -4.52
C ALA A 236 3.46 -3.98 -5.32
N LEU A 237 3.18 -2.86 -5.98
CA LEU A 237 1.96 -2.68 -6.75
C LEU A 237 1.89 -3.63 -7.97
N GLY A 238 3.01 -3.80 -8.66
CA GLY A 238 3.14 -4.72 -9.78
C GLY A 238 2.85 -6.16 -9.37
N GLY A 239 3.40 -6.60 -8.23
CA GLY A 239 3.12 -7.90 -7.64
C GLY A 239 1.63 -8.10 -7.31
N VAL A 240 0.99 -7.09 -6.74
CA VAL A 240 -0.46 -7.11 -6.43
C VAL A 240 -1.28 -7.25 -7.70
N PHE A 241 -1.11 -6.36 -8.68
CA PHE A 241 -1.87 -6.42 -9.94
C PHE A 241 -1.66 -7.74 -10.70
N PHE A 242 -0.40 -8.19 -10.77
CA PHE A 242 -0.06 -9.44 -11.46
C PHE A 242 -0.68 -10.65 -10.76
N GLY A 243 -0.55 -10.73 -9.43
CA GLY A 243 -1.13 -11.81 -8.62
C GLY A 243 -2.65 -11.88 -8.72
N PHE A 244 -3.34 -10.75 -8.52
CA PHE A 244 -4.80 -10.68 -8.69
C PHE A 244 -5.22 -11.01 -10.12
N GLY A 245 -4.47 -10.51 -11.11
CA GLY A 245 -4.68 -10.82 -12.52
C GLY A 245 -4.60 -12.32 -12.82
N LEU A 246 -3.64 -13.06 -12.25
CA LEU A 246 -3.49 -14.50 -12.48
C LEU A 246 -4.51 -15.36 -11.75
N ILE A 247 -4.81 -15.02 -10.48
CA ILE A 247 -5.67 -15.83 -9.61
C ILE A 247 -7.16 -15.68 -9.98
N SER A 248 -7.58 -14.51 -10.45
CA SER A 248 -8.99 -14.22 -10.71
C SER A 248 -9.58 -15.09 -11.85
N GLY A 249 -10.71 -15.75 -11.58
CA GLY A 249 -11.48 -16.49 -12.58
C GLY A 249 -11.12 -17.98 -12.78
N ARG A 250 -10.32 -18.59 -11.90
CA ARG A 250 -10.08 -20.05 -11.93
C ARG A 250 -11.27 -20.89 -11.43
N GLU A 251 -12.14 -20.33 -10.59
CA GLU A 251 -13.19 -21.09 -9.87
C GLU A 251 -14.38 -21.52 -10.74
N ARG A 252 -14.67 -20.85 -11.86
CA ARG A 252 -15.91 -21.13 -12.62
C ARG A 252 -15.90 -22.42 -13.43
N ARG A 253 -14.73 -22.99 -13.75
CA ARG A 253 -14.65 -24.24 -14.55
C ARG A 253 -15.07 -25.50 -13.78
N TYR A 254 -15.17 -25.45 -12.45
CA TYR A 254 -15.51 -26.63 -11.65
C TYR A 254 -17.00 -26.81 -11.39
N GLN A 255 -17.83 -25.78 -11.58
CA GLN A 255 -19.28 -25.86 -11.31
C GLN A 255 -20.13 -26.21 -12.53
N GLU A 256 -19.58 -26.27 -13.74
CA GLU A 256 -20.32 -26.61 -14.96
C GLU A 256 -20.12 -28.08 -15.40
N LYS A 257 -19.81 -29.01 -14.48
CA LYS A 257 -19.99 -30.44 -14.80
C LYS A 257 -21.45 -30.81 -14.52
N PRO A 258 -22.30 -31.00 -15.56
CA PRO A 258 -23.60 -31.62 -15.35
C PRO A 258 -23.40 -33.02 -14.76
N ALA A 259 -24.20 -33.33 -13.75
CA ALA A 259 -24.31 -34.67 -13.18
C ALA A 259 -24.91 -35.64 -14.19
#